data_AF-A0A7C0YW76-F1
#
_entry.id   AF-A0A7C0YW76-F1
#
_cell.length_a   1.000
_cell.length_b   1.000
_cell.length_c   1.000
_cell.angle_alpha   90.00
_cell.angle_beta   90.00
_cell.angle_gamma   90.00
#
_symmetry.space_group_name_H-M   'P 1'
#
loop_
_entity.id
_entity.type
_entity.pdbx_description
1 polymer ?
#
loop_
_entity_poly.entity_id
_entity_poly.type
_entity_poly.pdbx_seq_one_letter_code
_entity_poly.pdbx_strand_id
1 'polypeptide(L)'
;MKRVIAAIAAVFFLCLAQAVAQQYYTIQVGTFRDGQIAKAFKEELKEKECRVVKTGEYTTVYCGKFDNKQEAKKFLVELKEKGITDA
;
A
#
# COMPACT_ATOMS: atom_id res chain seq x y z
N MET A 1 9.93 -49.45 0.15
CA MET A 1 8.91 -48.84 1.03
C MET A 1 9.41 -47.64 1.86
N LYS A 2 10.69 -47.53 2.25
CA LYS A 2 11.21 -46.36 3.02
C LYS A 2 11.35 -45.05 2.21
N ARG A 3 11.46 -45.11 0.88
CA ARG A 3 11.67 -43.93 0.01
C ARG A 3 10.38 -43.15 -0.32
N VAL A 4 9.22 -43.81 -0.23
CA VAL A 4 7.93 -43.20 -0.57
C VAL A 4 7.41 -42.30 0.57
N ILE A 5 7.71 -42.68 1.82
CA ILE A 5 7.29 -41.92 3.01
C ILE A 5 8.04 -40.59 3.11
N ALA A 6 9.32 -40.54 2.72
CA ALA A 6 10.10 -39.31 2.71
C ALA A 6 9.60 -38.28 1.69
N ALA A 7 9.05 -38.72 0.56
CA ALA A 7 8.53 -37.84 -0.48
C ALA A 7 7.21 -37.16 -0.06
N ILE A 8 6.36 -37.83 0.72
CA ILE A 8 5.07 -37.29 1.17
C ILE A 8 5.26 -36.23 2.26
N ALA A 9 6.26 -36.36 3.12
CA ALA A 9 6.58 -35.37 4.15
C ALA A 9 7.12 -34.04 3.55
N ALA A 10 7.85 -34.11 2.44
CA ALA A 10 8.39 -32.92 1.77
C ALA A 10 7.31 -32.07 1.05
N VAL A 11 6.23 -32.70 0.57
CA VAL A 11 5.12 -32.00 -0.09
C VAL A 11 4.24 -31.25 0.93
N PHE A 12 4.12 -31.75 2.16
CA PHE A 12 3.34 -31.10 3.20
C PHE A 12 4.00 -29.82 3.76
N PHE A 13 5.33 -29.74 3.75
CA PHE A 13 6.06 -28.58 4.26
C PHE A 13 6.06 -27.37 3.30
N LEU A 14 5.79 -27.59 2.00
CA LEU A 14 5.77 -26.51 1.00
C LEU A 14 4.48 -25.68 0.98
N CYS A 15 3.43 -26.09 1.70
CA CYS A 15 2.10 -25.46 1.62
C CYS A 15 1.86 -24.36 2.67
N LEU A 16 2.78 -24.16 3.62
CA LEU A 16 2.63 -23.19 4.73
C LEU A 16 3.34 -21.84 4.49
N ALA A 17 3.79 -21.55 3.28
CA ALA A 17 4.11 -20.18 2.90
C ALA A 17 2.81 -19.38 2.72
N GLN A 18 2.07 -19.18 3.81
CA GLN A 18 0.97 -18.24 3.85
C GLN A 18 1.57 -16.86 3.56
N ALA A 19 1.21 -16.28 2.42
CA ALA A 19 1.54 -14.89 2.11
C ALA A 19 0.88 -14.02 3.19
N VAL A 20 1.66 -13.63 4.21
CA VAL A 20 1.22 -12.68 5.22
C VAL A 20 1.01 -11.36 4.49
N ALA A 21 -0.25 -10.97 4.33
CA ALA A 21 -0.56 -9.66 3.79
C ALA A 21 0.04 -8.60 4.73
N GLN A 22 1.10 -7.92 4.28
CA GLN A 22 1.76 -6.89 5.07
C GLN A 22 0.80 -5.71 5.23
N GLN A 23 0.30 -5.52 6.45
CA GLN A 23 -0.50 -4.37 6.82
C GLN A 23 0.43 -3.17 7.00
N TYR A 24 0.00 -2.01 6.51
CA TYR A 24 0.74 -0.76 6.65
C TYR A 24 -0.24 0.41 6.76
N TYR A 25 0.24 1.50 7.35
CA TYR A 25 -0.44 2.79 7.41
C TYR A 25 -0.05 3.65 6.20
N THR A 26 -0.98 4.45 5.72
CA THR A 26 -0.78 5.33 4.56
C THR A 26 -1.75 6.52 4.67
N ILE A 27 -1.46 7.61 3.99
CA ILE A 27 -2.30 8.82 4.02
C ILE A 27 -3.08 8.92 2.72
N GLN A 28 -4.40 8.98 2.79
CA GLN A 28 -5.23 9.34 1.64
C GLN A 28 -5.20 10.86 1.47
N VAL A 29 -4.82 11.32 0.28
CA VAL A 29 -4.71 12.76 -0.04
C VAL A 29 -5.72 13.20 -1.11
N GLY A 30 -6.41 12.27 -1.76
CA GLY A 30 -7.47 12.59 -2.70
C GLY A 30 -8.11 11.36 -3.32
N THR A 31 -9.39 11.47 -3.70
CA THR A 31 -10.15 10.43 -4.42
C THR A 31 -10.89 11.06 -5.59
N PHE A 32 -10.76 10.45 -6.77
CA PHE A 32 -11.25 10.99 -8.03
C PHE A 32 -12.02 9.92 -8.81
N ARG A 33 -13.07 10.30 -9.55
CA ARG A 33 -13.71 9.38 -10.51
C ARG A 33 -12.86 9.18 -11.76
N ASP A 34 -12.14 10.22 -12.19
CA ASP A 34 -11.25 10.15 -13.34
C ASP A 34 -9.82 9.80 -12.92
N GLY A 35 -9.30 8.70 -13.45
CA GLY A 35 -7.94 8.25 -13.20
C GLY A 35 -6.84 9.16 -13.78
N GLN A 36 -7.14 9.96 -14.81
CA GLN A 36 -6.20 10.94 -15.34
C GLN A 36 -6.05 12.13 -14.39
N ILE A 37 -7.16 12.59 -13.80
CA ILE A 37 -7.14 13.64 -12.77
C ILE A 37 -6.35 13.15 -11.55
N ALA A 38 -6.57 11.92 -11.09
CA ALA A 38 -5.80 11.35 -9.98
C ALA A 38 -4.29 11.29 -10.26
N LYS A 39 -3.91 10.95 -11.50
CA LYS A 39 -2.50 10.95 -11.91
C LYS A 39 -1.92 12.36 -11.97
N ALA A 40 -2.63 13.31 -12.58
CA ALA A 40 -2.21 14.71 -12.64
C ALA A 40 -2.04 15.29 -11.23
N PHE A 41 -2.98 15.03 -10.33
CA PHE A 41 -2.89 15.39 -8.92
C PHE A 41 -1.66 14.79 -8.25
N LYS A 42 -1.40 13.49 -8.42
CA LYS A 42 -0.18 12.84 -7.89
C LYS A 42 1.10 13.52 -8.40
N GLU A 43 1.18 13.88 -9.68
CA GLU A 43 2.34 14.58 -10.24
C GLU A 43 2.49 16.01 -9.69
N GLU A 44 1.37 16.70 -9.45
CA GLU A 44 1.36 18.05 -8.86
C GLU A 44 1.87 18.08 -7.41
N LEU A 45 1.56 17.04 -6.61
CA LEU A 45 2.04 16.92 -5.23
C LEU A 45 3.57 16.93 -5.14
N LYS A 46 4.29 16.52 -6.20
CA LYS A 46 5.76 16.37 -6.23
C LYS A 46 6.32 15.52 -5.08
N GLU A 47 5.48 14.70 -4.47
CA GLU A 47 5.83 13.81 -3.38
C GLU A 47 6.23 12.43 -3.92
N LYS A 48 7.45 12.00 -3.59
CA LYS A 48 8.04 10.77 -4.15
C LYS A 48 7.34 9.50 -3.68
N GLU A 49 6.64 9.55 -2.56
CA GLU A 49 6.04 8.38 -1.92
C GLU A 49 4.52 8.26 -2.16
N CYS A 50 3.99 8.96 -3.17
CA CYS A 50 2.58 8.87 -3.54
C CYS A 50 2.31 7.84 -4.65
N ARG A 51 1.22 7.09 -4.50
CA ARG A 51 0.75 6.07 -5.43
C ARG A 51 -0.73 6.25 -5.73
N VAL A 52 -1.12 5.86 -6.93
CA VAL A 52 -2.51 5.88 -7.39
C VAL A 52 -3.06 4.46 -7.33
N VAL A 53 -4.21 4.27 -6.70
CA VAL A 53 -4.89 2.98 -6.55
C VAL A 53 -6.30 3.11 -7.10
N LYS A 54 -6.67 2.24 -8.05
CA LYS A 54 -8.03 2.19 -8.61
C LYS A 54 -8.87 1.16 -7.84
N THR A 55 -10.00 1.59 -7.32
CA THR A 55 -10.97 0.76 -6.59
C THR A 55 -12.36 1.05 -7.14
N GLY A 56 -12.88 0.15 -7.98
CA GLY A 56 -14.16 0.33 -8.67
C GLY A 56 -14.15 1.54 -9.62
N GLU A 57 -15.11 2.44 -9.45
CA GLU A 57 -15.23 3.70 -10.22
C GLU A 57 -14.30 4.81 -9.72
N TYR A 58 -13.61 4.60 -8.61
CA TYR A 58 -12.79 5.62 -7.98
C TYR A 58 -11.30 5.30 -8.10
N THR A 59 -10.52 6.36 -8.16
CA THR A 59 -9.07 6.34 -8.20
C THR A 59 -8.55 7.21 -7.07
N THR A 60 -7.89 6.59 -6.09
CA THR A 60 -7.44 7.24 -4.86
C THR A 60 -5.93 7.41 -4.88
N VAL A 61 -5.45 8.58 -4.44
CA VAL A 61 -4.04 8.88 -4.25
C VAL A 61 -3.70 8.71 -2.79
N TYR A 62 -2.73 7.83 -2.54
CA TYR A 62 -2.20 7.54 -1.21
C TYR A 62 -0.74 7.91 -1.14
N CYS A 63 -0.29 8.50 -0.04
CA CYS A 63 1.10 8.87 0.18
C CYS A 63 1.71 8.15 1.39
N GLY A 64 2.95 7.70 1.24
CA GLY A 64 3.71 6.96 2.23
C GLY A 64 3.23 5.52 2.45
N LYS A 65 4.10 4.72 3.08
CA LYS A 65 3.80 3.39 3.62
C LYS A 65 4.56 3.26 4.93
N PHE A 66 3.86 3.08 6.04
CA PHE A 66 4.44 3.11 7.37
C PHE A 66 4.04 1.86 8.14
N ASP A 67 4.96 1.29 8.92
CA ASP A 67 4.66 0.12 9.75
C ASP A 67 3.85 0.50 11.00
N ASN A 68 3.91 1.76 11.42
CA ASN A 68 3.18 2.26 12.58
C ASN A 68 2.44 3.58 12.32
N LYS A 69 1.42 3.82 13.15
CA LYS A 69 0.54 4.99 13.05
C LYS A 69 1.26 6.30 13.39
N GLN A 70 2.29 6.25 14.24
CA GLN A 70 3.01 7.43 14.69
C GLN A 70 3.84 8.03 13.55
N GLU A 71 4.52 7.20 12.75
CA GLU A 71 5.23 7.64 11.54
C GLU A 71 4.27 8.22 10.50
N ALA A 72 3.15 7.56 10.25
CA ALA A 72 2.12 8.08 9.34
C ALA A 72 1.62 9.46 9.79
N LYS A 73 1.46 9.69 11.10
CA LYS A 73 1.08 10.99 11.66
C LYS A 73 2.15 12.05 11.48
N LYS A 74 3.44 11.72 11.65
CA LYS A 74 4.54 12.66 11.41
C LYS A 74 4.55 13.09 9.94
N PHE A 75 4.43 12.13 9.03
CA PHE A 75 4.34 12.41 7.61
C PHE A 75 3.11 13.25 7.24
N LEU A 76 1.96 13.03 7.90
CA LEU A 76 0.78 13.89 7.71
C LEU A 76 1.05 15.34 8.13
N VAL A 77 1.83 15.58 9.18
CA VAL A 77 2.23 16.95 9.57
C VAL A 77 3.13 17.57 8.50
N GLU A 78 4.11 16.82 7.99
CA GLU A 78 5.00 17.28 6.89
C GLU A 78 4.20 17.62 5.62
N LEU A 79 3.21 16.82 5.26
CA LEU A 79 2.32 17.11 4.14
C LEU A 79 1.52 18.41 4.38
N LYS A 80 0.99 18.60 5.58
CA LYS A 80 0.23 19.80 5.94
C LYS A 80 1.07 21.07 5.90
N GLU A 81 2.33 21.01 6.32
CA GLU A 81 3.30 22.12 6.21
C GLU A 81 3.58 22.50 4.74
N LYS A 82 3.42 21.55 3.81
CA LYS A 82 3.51 21.77 2.36
C LYS A 82 2.18 22.16 1.71
N GLY A 83 1.12 22.33 2.50
CA GLY A 83 -0.23 22.67 2.01
C GLY A 83 -1.01 21.48 1.45
N ILE A 84 -0.54 20.24 1.65
CA ILE A 84 -1.22 19.01 1.23
C ILE A 84 -2.03 18.48 2.41
N THR A 85 -3.34 18.36 2.25
CA THR A 85 -4.25 17.87 3.29
C THR A 85 -4.65 16.42 3.06
N ASP A 86 -4.99 15.73 4.13
CA ASP A 86 -5.70 14.47 4.07
C ASP A 86 -7.14 14.66 3.56
N ALA A 87 -7.65 13.66 2.84
CA ALA A 87 -8.97 13.67 2.18
C ALA A 87 -9.93 12.64 2.75
#